data_AF-A0A229GIB9-F1
#
_entry.id   AF-A0A229GIB9-F1
#
_cell.length_a   1.000
_cell.length_b   1.000
_cell.length_c   1.000
_cell.angle_alpha   90.00
_cell.angle_beta   90.00
_cell.angle_gamma   90.00
#
_symmetry.space_group_name_H-M   'P 1'
#
loop_
_entity.id
_entity.type
_entity.pdbx_description
1 polymer ?
#
loop_
_entity_poly.entity_id
_entity_poly.type
_entity_poly.pdbx_seq_one_letter_code
_entity_poly.pdbx_strand_id
1 'polypeptide(L)'
;MPSRSEYALMSSKDRNTVLFICFSGAIAFFDFLIYLYLADIIAASFFPAITDPATIKIQGLVLFATGYLARPLGGVIFGRYGDIKGRKPMLLISILVTAGSVLAMACLPTYAQLGFISPALFL
;
A
#
# COMPACT_ATOMS: atom_id res chain seq x y z
N MET A 1 25.32 14.86 20.71
CA MET A 1 24.84 15.62 19.53
C MET A 1 25.81 15.36 18.40
N PRO A 2 25.38 14.76 17.27
CA PRO A 2 26.26 14.55 16.12
C PRO A 2 26.68 15.90 15.51
N SER A 3 27.95 16.01 15.11
CA SER A 3 28.57 17.26 14.66
C SER A 3 28.25 17.57 13.19
N ARG A 4 28.12 18.85 12.83
CA ARG A 4 27.73 19.33 11.49
C ARG A 4 28.59 18.80 10.32
N SER A 5 29.79 18.25 10.57
CA SER A 5 30.67 17.68 9.54
C SER A 5 30.28 16.28 9.05
N GLU A 6 29.45 15.53 9.78
CA GLU A 6 29.00 14.19 9.37
C GLU A 6 27.99 14.22 8.22
N TYR A 7 27.32 15.35 7.97
CA TYR A 7 26.41 15.51 6.82
C TYR A 7 27.16 15.83 5.51
N ALA A 8 28.45 16.17 5.57
CA ALA A 8 29.16 16.78 4.46
C ALA A 8 29.72 15.78 3.43
N LEU A 9 29.73 14.48 3.72
CA LEU A 9 30.22 13.45 2.80
C LEU A 9 29.20 12.32 2.65
N MET A 10 28.04 12.59 2.03
CA MET A 10 27.19 11.51 1.51
C MET A 10 28.00 10.74 0.47
N SER A 11 28.42 9.53 0.82
CA SER A 11 29.06 8.62 -0.12
C SER A 11 28.11 8.36 -1.29
N SER A 12 28.63 8.07 -2.48
CA SER A 12 27.79 7.69 -3.63
C SER A 12 26.81 6.55 -3.30
N LYS A 13 27.17 5.70 -2.32
CA LYS A 13 26.32 4.62 -1.80
C LYS A 13 25.14 5.13 -0.95
N ASP A 14 25.33 6.18 -0.16
CA ASP A 14 24.27 6.79 0.66
C ASP A 14 23.28 7.53 -0.24
N ARG A 15 23.77 8.24 -1.27
CA ARG A 15 22.92 8.89 -2.27
C ARG A 15 22.00 7.90 -2.98
N ASN A 16 22.54 6.77 -3.44
CA ASN A 16 21.71 5.71 -4.06
C ASN A 16 20.70 5.11 -3.07
N THR A 17 21.07 4.97 -1.80
CA THR A 17 20.16 4.45 -0.77
C THR A 17 18.98 5.38 -0.54
N VAL A 18 19.22 6.69 -0.42
CA VAL A 18 18.15 7.69 -0.28
C VAL A 18 17.27 7.70 -1.52
N LEU A 19 17.85 7.64 -2.72
CA LEU A 19 17.11 7.62 -3.97
C LEU A 19 16.16 6.40 -4.03
N PHE A 20 16.65 5.24 -3.61
CA PHE A 20 15.86 4.00 -3.56
C PHE A 20 14.71 4.10 -2.55
N ILE A 21 14.93 4.70 -1.39
CA ILE A 21 13.88 4.93 -0.38
C ILE A 21 12.80 5.86 -0.93
N CYS A 22 13.20 6.97 -1.56
CA CYS A 22 12.26 7.90 -2.18
C CYS A 22 11.45 7.24 -3.31
N PHE A 23 12.11 6.45 -4.15
CA PHE A 23 11.46 5.74 -5.24
C PHE A 23 10.46 4.70 -4.73
N SER A 24 10.82 3.95 -3.70
CA SER A 24 9.91 3.01 -3.04
C SER A 24 8.69 3.72 -2.45
N GLY A 25 8.87 4.89 -1.83
CA GLY A 25 7.77 5.73 -1.37
C GLY A 25 6.87 6.23 -2.50
N ALA A 26 7.45 6.65 -3.62
CA ALA A 26 6.71 7.12 -4.79
C ALA A 26 5.85 6.00 -5.40
N ILE A 27 6.38 4.77 -5.50
CA ILE A 27 5.61 3.61 -5.98
C ILE A 27 4.40 3.34 -5.07
N ALA A 28 4.56 3.42 -3.74
CA ALA A 28 3.45 3.20 -2.81
C ALA A 28 2.35 4.28 -2.92
N PHE A 29 2.70 5.52 -3.27
CA PHE A 29 1.73 6.57 -3.58
C PHE A 29 1.07 6.37 -4.94
N PHE A 30 1.83 5.90 -5.93
CA PHE A 30 1.32 5.63 -7.27
C PHE A 30 0.24 4.54 -7.28
N ASP A 31 0.46 3.45 -6.55
CA ASP A 31 -0.52 2.36 -6.42
C ASP A 31 -1.87 2.85 -5.87
N PHE A 32 -1.82 3.75 -4.87
CA PHE A 32 -3.02 4.36 -4.29
C PHE A 32 -3.77 5.28 -5.25
N LEU A 33 -3.04 6.02 -6.10
CA LEU A 33 -3.64 6.86 -7.13
C LEU A 33 -4.30 6.02 -8.22
N ILE A 34 -3.64 4.94 -8.65
CA ILE A 34 -4.22 3.96 -9.57
C ILE A 34 -5.49 3.37 -8.99
N TYR A 35 -5.47 2.94 -7.73
CA TYR A 35 -6.65 2.40 -7.07
C TYR A 35 -7.82 3.39 -7.07
N LEU A 36 -7.57 4.65 -6.72
CA LEU A 36 -8.60 5.70 -6.75
C LEU A 36 -9.18 5.88 -8.17
N TYR A 37 -8.32 5.84 -9.19
CA TYR A 37 -8.74 5.99 -10.59
C TYR A 37 -9.54 4.78 -11.09
N LEU A 38 -9.17 3.57 -10.68
CA LEU A 38 -9.87 2.33 -11.04
C LEU A 38 -11.01 1.97 -10.08
N ALA A 39 -11.32 2.79 -9.07
CA ALA A 39 -12.32 2.47 -8.06
C ALA A 39 -13.69 2.11 -8.66
N ASP A 40 -14.12 2.81 -9.72
CA ASP A 40 -15.37 2.52 -10.44
C ASP A 40 -15.32 1.15 -11.16
N ILE A 41 -14.17 0.80 -11.75
CA ILE A 41 -13.96 -0.48 -12.46
C ILE A 41 -13.89 -1.65 -11.45
N ILE A 42 -13.22 -1.43 -10.32
CA ILE A 42 -13.13 -2.37 -9.22
C ILE A 42 -14.52 -2.58 -8.62
N ALA A 43 -15.28 -1.53 -8.38
CA ALA A 43 -16.64 -1.66 -7.87
C ALA A 43 -17.55 -2.42 -8.85
N ALA A 44 -17.47 -2.16 -10.16
CA ALA A 44 -18.25 -2.87 -11.16
C ALA A 44 -17.81 -4.35 -11.33
N SER A 45 -16.54 -4.67 -11.08
CA SER A 45 -16.04 -6.05 -11.13
C SER A 45 -16.33 -6.82 -9.85
N PHE A 46 -16.28 -6.18 -8.68
CA PHE A 46 -16.41 -6.80 -7.35
C PHE A 46 -17.80 -6.69 -6.72
N PHE A 47 -18.78 -6.10 -7.40
CA PHE A 47 -20.17 -6.09 -6.94
C PHE A 47 -21.09 -6.45 -8.11
N PRO A 48 -22.16 -7.24 -7.88
CA PRO A 48 -23.06 -7.65 -8.94
C PRO A 48 -23.81 -6.46 -9.54
N ALA A 49 -24.02 -6.50 -10.86
CA ALA A 49 -24.70 -5.48 -11.67
C ALA A 49 -26.18 -5.23 -11.32
N ILE A 50 -26.69 -5.87 -10.26
CA ILE A 50 -28.08 -5.78 -9.77
C ILE A 50 -28.28 -4.52 -8.91
N THR A 51 -27.20 -3.82 -8.55
CA THR A 51 -27.22 -2.67 -7.63
C THR A 51 -27.27 -1.34 -8.40
N ASP A 52 -28.06 -0.38 -7.92
CA ASP A 52 -28.17 0.96 -8.53
C ASP A 52 -26.79 1.61 -8.81
N PRO A 53 -26.63 2.36 -9.92
CA PRO A 53 -25.36 2.99 -10.30
C PRO A 53 -24.75 3.89 -9.22
N ALA A 54 -25.59 4.52 -8.40
CA ALA A 54 -25.16 5.34 -7.27
C ALA A 54 -24.51 4.50 -6.15
N THR A 55 -25.04 3.30 -5.90
CA THR A 55 -24.57 2.40 -4.84
C THR A 55 -23.22 1.77 -5.20
N ILE A 56 -23.00 1.43 -6.47
CA ILE A 56 -21.72 0.88 -6.96
C ILE A 56 -20.57 1.89 -6.71
N LYS A 57 -20.79 3.18 -7.02
CA LYS A 57 -19.80 4.22 -6.76
C LYS A 57 -19.47 4.38 -5.28
N ILE A 58 -20.49 4.36 -4.43
CA ILE A 58 -20.30 4.45 -2.98
C ILE A 58 -19.52 3.24 -2.46
N GLN A 59 -19.77 2.03 -2.98
CA GLN A 59 -19.02 0.83 -2.59
C GLN A 59 -17.53 0.89 -2.97
N GLY A 60 -17.20 1.38 -4.17
CA GLY A 60 -15.81 1.62 -4.58
C GLY A 60 -15.09 2.63 -3.67
N LEU A 61 -15.78 3.72 -3.32
CA LEU A 61 -15.32 4.72 -2.35
C LEU A 61 -15.15 4.14 -0.93
N VAL A 62 -16.02 3.22 -0.51
CA VAL A 62 -15.92 2.56 0.80
C VAL A 62 -14.73 1.61 0.86
N LEU A 63 -14.45 0.82 -0.19
CA LEU A 63 -13.21 0.02 -0.22
C LEU A 63 -11.98 0.92 -0.17
N PHE A 64 -11.97 2.03 -0.93
CA PHE A 64 -10.89 3.01 -0.87
C PHE A 64 -10.68 3.56 0.54
N ALA A 65 -11.77 4.01 1.18
CA ALA A 65 -11.73 4.55 2.53
C ALA A 65 -11.22 3.52 3.54
N THR A 66 -11.61 2.25 3.39
CA THR A 66 -11.18 1.18 4.28
C THR A 66 -9.69 0.86 4.10
N GLY A 67 -9.19 0.77 2.86
CA GLY A 67 -7.76 0.64 2.57
C GLY A 67 -6.94 1.84 3.07
N TYR A 68 -7.52 3.05 3.03
CA TYR A 68 -6.89 4.23 3.61
C TYR A 68 -6.81 4.17 5.15
N LEU A 69 -7.85 3.66 5.81
CA LEU A 69 -7.86 3.42 7.27
C LEU A 69 -6.87 2.33 7.72
N ALA A 70 -6.52 1.38 6.86
CA ALA A 70 -5.50 0.38 7.15
C ALA A 70 -4.09 0.99 7.31
N ARG A 71 -3.80 2.16 6.69
CA ARG A 71 -2.49 2.82 6.78
C ARG A 71 -2.09 3.29 8.17
N PRO A 72 -2.91 4.05 8.93
CA PRO A 72 -2.56 4.42 10.30
C PRO A 72 -2.41 3.21 11.22
N LEU A 73 -3.23 2.17 11.03
CA LEU A 73 -3.07 0.89 11.74
C LEU A 73 -1.72 0.25 11.45
N GLY A 74 -1.34 0.16 10.18
CA GLY A 74 -0.02 -0.30 9.76
C GLY A 74 1.09 0.55 10.38
N GLY A 75 0.99 1.88 10.31
CA GLY A 75 1.98 2.82 10.86
C GLY A 75 2.22 2.67 12.36
N VAL A 76 1.18 2.39 13.16
CA VAL A 76 1.33 2.17 14.61
C VAL A 76 2.05 0.85 14.91
N ILE A 77 1.66 -0.23 14.22
CA ILE A 77 2.25 -1.56 14.42
C ILE A 77 3.71 -1.57 13.97
N PHE A 78 3.94 -1.14 12.73
CA PHE A 78 5.24 -1.12 12.09
C PHE A 78 6.16 -0.03 12.65
N GLY A 79 5.62 1.12 13.06
CA GLY A 79 6.37 2.18 13.74
C GLY A 79 6.93 1.70 15.08
N ARG A 80 6.08 1.09 15.92
CA ARG A 80 6.52 0.54 17.21
C ARG A 80 7.55 -0.59 17.04
N TYR A 81 7.39 -1.42 16.01
CA TYR A 81 8.36 -2.48 15.72
C TYR A 81 9.70 -1.93 15.22
N GLY A 82 9.67 -0.86 14.43
CA GLY A 82 10.85 -0.15 13.93
C GLY A 82 11.66 0.55 15.02
N ASP A 83 10.99 1.08 16.04
CA ASP A 83 11.64 1.73 17.19
C ASP A 83 12.39 0.72 18.09
N ILE A 84 11.93 -0.54 18.15
CA ILE A 84 12.51 -1.57 19.02
C ILE A 84 13.65 -2.34 18.33
N LYS A 85 13.51 -2.70 17.05
CA LYS A 85 14.49 -3.52 16.31
C LYS A 85 15.45 -2.75 15.40
N GLY A 86 15.26 -1.43 15.28
CA GLY A 86 16.09 -0.55 14.46
C GLY A 86 15.56 -0.34 13.04
N ARG A 87 15.98 0.77 12.42
CA ARG A 87 15.42 1.29 11.16
C ARG A 87 15.73 0.45 9.90
N LYS A 88 16.90 -0.19 9.84
CA LYS A 88 17.32 -1.03 8.69
C LYS A 88 16.46 -2.29 8.49
N PRO A 89 16.26 -3.15 9.51
CA PRO A 89 15.41 -4.34 9.34
C PRO A 89 13.95 -3.97 9.10
N MET A 90 13.49 -2.86 9.69
CA MET A 90 12.13 -2.36 9.47
C MET A 90 11.87 -1.97 8.00
N LEU A 91 12.84 -1.29 7.36
CA LEU A 91 12.75 -0.95 5.93
C LEU A 91 12.60 -2.20 5.06
N LEU A 92 13.40 -3.24 5.32
CA LEU A 92 13.36 -4.49 4.56
C LEU A 92 12.04 -5.25 4.76
N ILE A 93 11.53 -5.30 5.99
CA ILE A 93 10.23 -5.92 6.28
C ILE A 93 9.11 -5.18 5.55
N SER A 94 9.11 -3.84 5.56
CA SER A 94 8.10 -3.06 4.85
C SER A 94 8.12 -3.35 3.35
N ILE A 95 9.31 -3.44 2.73
CA ILE A 95 9.44 -3.77 1.30
C ILE A 95 8.91 -5.19 1.02
N LEU A 96 9.23 -6.16 1.86
CA LEU A 96 8.75 -7.54 1.71
C LEU A 96 7.24 -7.67 1.88
N VAL A 97 6.67 -6.98 2.88
CA VAL A 97 5.22 -6.96 3.10
C VAL A 97 4.52 -6.34 1.91
N THR A 98 4.97 -5.18 1.43
CA THR A 98 4.38 -4.52 0.26
C THR A 98 4.50 -5.41 -1.00
N ALA A 99 5.66 -6.00 -1.26
CA ALA A 99 5.84 -6.91 -2.40
C ALA A 99 4.94 -8.15 -2.30
N GLY A 100 4.79 -8.72 -1.10
CA GLY A 100 3.90 -9.83 -0.83
C GLY A 100 2.42 -9.46 -1.04
N SER A 101 2.00 -8.29 -0.57
CA SER A 101 0.63 -7.79 -0.76
C SER A 101 0.31 -7.53 -2.24
N VAL A 102 1.24 -6.93 -3.00
CA VAL A 102 1.05 -6.71 -4.44
C VAL A 102 1.00 -8.03 -5.20
N LEU A 103 1.84 -9.02 -4.85
CA LEU A 103 1.76 -10.36 -5.42
C LEU A 103 0.44 -11.05 -5.08
N ALA A 104 -0.04 -10.91 -3.83
CA ALA A 104 -1.33 -11.45 -3.42
C ALA A 104 -2.49 -10.80 -4.21
N MET A 105 -2.45 -9.47 -4.41
CA MET A 105 -3.42 -8.77 -5.27
C MET A 105 -3.34 -9.22 -6.73
N ALA A 106 -2.13 -9.41 -7.27
CA ALA A 106 -1.92 -9.84 -8.65
C ALA A 106 -2.37 -11.30 -8.88
N CYS A 107 -2.22 -12.15 -7.88
CA CYS A 107 -2.68 -13.54 -7.90
C CYS A 107 -4.15 -13.68 -7.47
N LEU A 108 -4.86 -12.59 -7.15
CA LEU A 108 -6.24 -12.67 -6.70
C LEU A 108 -7.16 -12.95 -7.90
N PRO A 109 -7.90 -14.08 -7.90
CA PRO A 109 -8.88 -14.34 -8.94
C PRO A 109 -10.03 -13.32 -8.83
N THR A 110 -10.47 -12.82 -9.99
CA THR A 110 -11.57 -11.86 -10.10
C THR A 110 -12.91 -12.49 -9.68
N TYR A 111 -13.90 -11.63 -9.43
CA TYR A 111 -15.23 -11.95 -8.89
C TYR A 111 -15.99 -13.09 -9.60
N ALA A 112 -15.56 -13.46 -10.81
CA ALA A 112 -16.07 -14.60 -11.56
C ALA A 112 -15.87 -15.95 -10.86
N GLN A 113 -14.96 -16.08 -9.88
CA GLN A 113 -14.63 -17.37 -9.25
C GLN A 113 -15.00 -17.53 -7.77
N LEU A 114 -15.07 -16.46 -6.97
CA LEU A 114 -15.23 -16.57 -5.49
C LEU A 114 -16.30 -15.68 -4.85
N GLY A 115 -17.07 -14.91 -5.63
CA GLY A 115 -18.20 -14.12 -5.12
C GLY A 115 -17.83 -13.18 -3.95
N PHE A 116 -18.64 -13.15 -2.90
CA PHE A 116 -18.52 -12.24 -1.74
C PHE A 116 -17.20 -12.34 -0.94
N ILE A 117 -16.36 -13.34 -1.20
CA ILE A 117 -15.05 -13.51 -0.55
C ILE A 117 -13.99 -12.64 -1.24
N SER A 118 -14.15 -12.29 -2.52
CA SER A 118 -13.19 -11.49 -3.28
C SER A 118 -12.95 -10.08 -2.71
N PRO A 119 -13.96 -9.31 -2.25
CA PRO A 119 -13.73 -8.00 -1.59
C PRO A 119 -13.10 -8.12 -0.21
N ALA A 120 -13.36 -9.23 0.52
CA ALA A 120 -12.81 -9.46 1.85
C ALA A 120 -11.34 -9.89 1.82
N LEU A 121 -10.90 -10.56 0.75
CA LEU A 121 -9.49 -10.88 0.47
C LEU A 121 -8.71 -9.69 -0.11
N PHE A 122 -9.42 -8.75 -0.72
CA PHE A 122 -8.81 -7.53 -1.27
C PHE A 122 -8.46 -6.50 -0.18
N LEU A 123 -9.16 -6.54 0.95
CA LEU A 123 -8.95 -5.71 2.12
C LEU A 123 -7.79 -6.21 2.99
#